data_AF-A0AAW4V704-F1
#
_entry.id   AF-A0AAW4V704-F1
#
_cell.length_a   1.000
_cell.length_b   1.000
_cell.length_c   1.000
_cell.angle_alpha   90.00
_cell.angle_beta   90.00
_cell.angle_gamma   90.00
#
_symmetry.space_group_name_H-M   'P 1'
#
loop_
_entity.id
_entity.type
_entity.pdbx_description
1 polymer ?
#
loop_
_entity_poly.entity_id
_entity_poly.type
_entity_poly.pdbx_seq_one_letter_code
_entity_poly.pdbx_strand_id
1 'polypeptide(L)'
;EVSGEAGRKDTPPEPEDPVRRRTSGRQRRASLEEYRETYLTVPKIRNRKTVFVSEDVRDELDAVVRRLGGRGMSVSGLLENLAREHLAAYRGDIEQWRKI
;
A
#
# COMPACT_ATOMS: atom_id res chain seq x y z
N GLU A 1 21.72 16.88 59.22
CA GLU A 1 20.93 15.63 59.32
C GLU A 1 19.50 16.01 58.90
N VAL A 2 18.89 15.54 57.82
CA VAL A 2 18.85 14.25 57.11
C VAL A 2 18.59 14.52 55.60
N SER A 3 19.44 14.05 54.68
CA SER A 3 19.23 12.91 53.73
C SER A 3 17.88 12.89 52.99
N GLY A 4 17.85 13.12 51.67
CA GLY A 4 17.80 12.08 50.61
C GLY A 4 16.41 12.12 49.93
N GLU A 5 16.12 11.76 48.68
CA GLU A 5 16.84 11.14 47.57
C GLU A 5 15.99 11.35 46.29
N ALA A 6 16.57 11.05 45.13
CA ALA A 6 16.04 11.22 43.79
C ALA A 6 14.75 10.44 43.48
N GLY A 7 14.01 10.90 42.47
CA GLY A 7 12.93 10.13 41.85
C GLY A 7 12.49 10.74 40.52
N ARG A 8 13.30 10.55 39.47
CA ARG A 8 12.84 10.74 38.09
C ARG A 8 11.68 9.76 37.85
N LYS A 9 10.50 10.27 37.52
CA LYS A 9 9.44 9.44 36.94
C LYS A 9 9.60 9.46 35.43
N ASP A 10 10.38 8.52 34.92
CA ASP A 10 10.31 8.07 33.54
C ASP A 10 8.90 7.54 33.29
N THR A 11 8.06 8.37 32.67
CA THR A 11 6.75 7.95 32.17
C THR A 11 6.95 7.53 30.72
N PRO A 12 6.65 6.27 30.34
CA PRO A 12 6.74 5.84 28.94
C PRO A 12 5.80 6.70 28.08
N PRO A 13 6.19 7.09 26.85
CA PRO A 13 5.27 7.79 25.96
C PRO A 13 4.07 6.87 25.66
N GLU A 14 2.88 7.34 26.00
CA GLU A 14 1.60 6.75 25.59
C GLU A 14 1.60 6.55 24.06
N PRO A 15 1.02 5.45 23.55
CA PRO A 15 0.96 5.23 22.12
C PRO A 15 0.20 6.39 21.47
N GLU A 16 0.88 7.08 20.55
CA GLU A 16 0.29 8.16 19.77
C GLU A 16 -0.98 7.63 19.08
N ASP A 17 -2.13 8.09 19.59
CA ASP A 17 -3.42 8.00 18.94
C ASP A 17 -3.20 8.32 17.46
N PRO A 18 -3.57 7.46 16.50
CA PRO A 18 -3.24 7.69 15.11
C PRO A 18 -3.98 8.96 14.69
N VAL A 19 -3.23 10.06 14.68
CA VAL A 19 -3.71 11.39 14.34
C VAL A 19 -4.51 11.20 13.09
N ARG A 20 -5.83 11.35 13.20
CA ARG A 20 -6.77 11.31 12.08
C ARG A 20 -6.51 12.56 11.27
N ARG A 21 -5.35 12.61 10.61
CA ARG A 21 -4.85 13.72 9.81
C ARG A 21 -5.92 13.93 8.78
N ARG A 22 -6.64 15.04 8.92
CA ARG A 22 -7.68 15.45 7.98
C ARG A 22 -6.96 15.77 6.67
N THR A 23 -6.69 14.74 5.87
CA THR A 23 -6.04 14.88 4.58
C THR A 23 -6.84 15.89 3.79
N SER A 24 -6.20 17.00 3.43
CA SER A 24 -6.89 18.06 2.70
C SER A 24 -7.40 17.50 1.37
N GLY A 25 -8.48 18.08 0.82
CA GLY A 25 -8.99 17.64 -0.49
C GLY A 25 -7.92 17.70 -1.60
N ARG A 26 -6.95 18.62 -1.50
CA ARG A 26 -5.81 18.70 -2.42
C ARG A 26 -4.82 17.54 -2.23
N GLN A 27 -4.51 17.17 -0.98
CA GLN A 27 -3.66 16.01 -0.70
C GLN A 27 -4.34 14.69 -1.10
N ARG A 28 -5.66 14.56 -0.89
CA ARG A 28 -6.42 13.38 -1.37
C ARG A 28 -6.43 13.27 -2.89
N ARG A 29 -6.51 14.41 -3.59
CA ARG A 29 -6.40 14.44 -5.05
C ARG A 29 -4.99 14.07 -5.52
N ALA A 30 -3.95 14.63 -4.89
CA ALA A 30 -2.57 14.28 -5.18
C ALA A 30 -2.30 12.78 -4.95
N SER A 31 -2.78 12.22 -3.84
CA SER A 31 -2.65 10.78 -3.57
C SER A 31 -3.46 9.91 -4.53
N LEU A 32 -4.58 10.42 -5.06
CA LEU A 32 -5.37 9.68 -6.06
C LEU A 32 -4.70 9.70 -7.43
N GLU A 33 -4.09 10.81 -7.81
CA GLU A 33 -3.32 10.94 -9.05
C GLU A 33 -2.11 10.01 -9.01
N GLU A 34 -1.33 10.04 -7.92
CA GLU A 34 -0.23 9.10 -7.69
C GLU A 34 -0.70 7.64 -7.73
N TYR A 35 -1.80 7.30 -7.04
CA TYR A 35 -2.37 5.96 -7.09
C TYR A 35 -2.74 5.54 -8.53
N ARG A 36 -3.29 6.47 -9.32
CA ARG A 36 -3.66 6.21 -10.71
C ARG A 36 -2.44 5.96 -11.59
N GLU A 37 -1.40 6.76 -11.42
CA GLU A 37 -0.15 6.64 -12.17
C GLU A 37 0.55 5.31 -11.85
N THR A 38 0.58 4.90 -10.59
CA THR A 38 1.23 3.65 -10.17
C THR A 38 0.40 2.42 -10.55
N TYR A 39 -0.89 2.39 -10.23
CA TYR A 39 -1.67 1.15 -10.25
C TYR A 39 -2.73 1.08 -11.36
N LEU A 40 -3.14 2.22 -11.93
CA LEU A 40 -4.25 2.28 -12.89
C LEU A 40 -3.83 2.70 -14.31
N THR A 41 -2.53 2.60 -14.62
CA THR A 41 -2.03 2.66 -15.99
C THR A 41 -2.33 1.35 -16.71
N VAL A 42 -2.81 1.42 -17.96
CA VAL A 42 -3.17 0.21 -18.72
C VAL A 42 -1.90 -0.53 -19.13
N PRO A 43 -1.61 -1.73 -18.57
CA PRO A 43 -0.36 -2.40 -18.86
C PRO A 43 -0.46 -3.25 -20.12
N LYS A 44 0.64 -3.35 -20.85
CA LYS A 44 0.76 -4.27 -22.00
C LYS A 44 1.22 -5.64 -21.53
N ILE A 45 0.28 -6.51 -21.20
CA ILE A 45 0.57 -7.87 -20.73
C ILE A 45 0.77 -8.80 -21.94
N ARG A 46 2.01 -9.25 -22.13
CA ARG A 46 2.37 -10.27 -23.14
C ARG A 46 2.42 -11.64 -22.46
N ASN A 47 2.15 -12.71 -23.22
CA ASN A 47 2.25 -14.10 -22.73
C ASN A 47 1.46 -14.34 -21.43
N ARG A 48 0.20 -13.86 -21.39
CA ARG A 48 -0.66 -13.87 -20.20
C ARG A 48 -0.71 -15.26 -19.56
N LYS A 49 -0.59 -15.29 -18.23
CA LYS A 49 -0.78 -16.49 -17.40
C LYS A 49 -2.01 -16.28 -16.51
N THR A 50 -2.74 -17.36 -16.23
CA THR A 50 -3.90 -17.33 -15.33
C THR A 50 -3.43 -17.33 -13.88
N VAL A 51 -4.04 -16.49 -13.06
CA VAL A 51 -3.85 -16.46 -11.60
C VAL A 51 -5.21 -16.58 -10.93
N PHE A 52 -5.29 -17.39 -9.89
CA PHE A 52 -6.52 -17.56 -9.11
C PHE A 52 -6.50 -16.65 -7.90
N VAL A 53 -7.63 -16.03 -7.62
CA VAL A 53 -7.91 -15.20 -6.43
C VAL A 53 -9.30 -15.56 -5.93
N SER A 54 -9.62 -15.23 -4.67
CA SER A 54 -10.98 -15.39 -4.17
C SER A 54 -11.96 -14.47 -4.89
N GLU A 55 -13.24 -14.83 -4.84
CA GLU A 55 -14.33 -14.04 -5.41
C GLU A 55 -14.37 -12.63 -4.81
N ASP A 56 -14.37 -12.53 -3.47
CA ASP A 56 -14.40 -11.25 -2.76
C ASP A 56 -13.26 -10.31 -3.20
N VAL A 57 -12.03 -10.84 -3.29
CA VAL A 57 -10.86 -10.05 -3.75
C VAL A 57 -11.04 -9.59 -5.19
N ARG A 58 -11.55 -10.46 -6.07
CA ARG A 58 -11.80 -10.10 -7.47
C ARG A 58 -12.84 -8.99 -7.58
N ASP A 59 -13.90 -9.05 -6.77
CA ASP A 59 -14.98 -8.07 -6.79
C ASP A 59 -14.54 -6.72 -6.23
N GLU A 60 -13.72 -6.71 -5.18
CA GLU A 60 -13.09 -5.48 -4.68
C GLU A 60 -12.17 -4.83 -5.74
N LEU A 61 -11.33 -5.63 -6.40
CA LEU A 61 -10.45 -5.14 -7.48
C LEU A 61 -11.26 -4.60 -8.65
N ASP A 62 -12.35 -5.27 -9.02
CA ASP A 62 -13.25 -4.83 -10.08
C ASP A 62 -13.93 -3.50 -9.71
N ALA A 63 -14.39 -3.35 -8.46
CA ALA A 63 -14.96 -2.09 -7.98
C ALA A 63 -13.96 -0.93 -8.06
N VAL A 64 -12.68 -1.16 -7.74
CA VAL A 64 -11.61 -0.17 -7.90
C VAL A 64 -11.44 0.23 -9.37
N VAL A 65 -11.32 -0.74 -10.27
CA VAL A 65 -11.16 -0.49 -11.71
C VAL A 65 -12.35 0.27 -12.28
N ARG A 66 -13.59 -0.08 -11.91
CA ARG A 66 -14.80 0.59 -12.39
C ARG A 66 -14.91 2.04 -11.90
N ARG A 67 -14.49 2.32 -10.66
CA ARG A 67 -14.63 3.65 -10.04
C ARG A 67 -13.50 4.59 -10.44
N LEU A 68 -12.27 4.08 -10.52
CA LEU A 68 -11.06 4.90 -10.61
C LEU A 68 -10.30 4.71 -11.92
N GLY A 69 -10.47 3.57 -12.60
CA GLY A 69 -9.75 3.20 -13.81
C GLY A 69 -10.16 4.00 -15.05
N GLY A 70 -9.20 4.17 -15.96
CA GLY A 70 -9.43 4.78 -17.27
C GLY A 70 -9.91 3.78 -18.32
N ARG A 71 -10.10 4.26 -19.56
CA ARG A 71 -10.47 3.42 -20.71
C ARG A 71 -9.44 2.31 -20.91
N GLY A 72 -9.90 1.06 -21.01
CA GLY A 72 -9.04 -0.10 -21.22
C GLY A 72 -8.41 -0.68 -19.95
N MET A 73 -8.67 -0.08 -18.79
CA MET A 73 -8.25 -0.65 -17.52
C MET A 73 -9.06 -1.92 -17.21
N SER A 74 -8.40 -2.91 -16.60
CA SER A 74 -9.01 -4.20 -16.25
C SER A 74 -8.48 -4.71 -14.92
N VAL A 75 -9.19 -5.65 -14.28
CA VAL A 75 -8.74 -6.32 -13.06
C VAL A 75 -7.38 -6.97 -13.25
N SER A 76 -7.16 -7.66 -14.38
CA SER A 76 -5.84 -8.22 -14.70
C SER A 76 -4.77 -7.14 -14.83
N GLY A 77 -5.10 -5.97 -15.36
CA GLY A 77 -4.17 -4.85 -15.46
C GLY A 77 -3.79 -4.28 -14.09
N LEU A 78 -4.77 -4.12 -13.19
CA LEU A 78 -4.53 -3.63 -11.84
C LEU A 78 -3.66 -4.64 -11.08
N LEU A 79 -3.98 -5.93 -11.18
CA LEU A 79 -3.24 -6.99 -10.52
C LEU A 79 -1.79 -7.10 -11.05
N GLU A 80 -1.59 -6.92 -12.36
CA GLU A 80 -0.26 -6.85 -12.96
C GLU A 80 0.57 -5.70 -12.38
N ASN A 81 0.00 -4.50 -12.27
CA ASN A 81 0.71 -3.33 -11.74
C ASN A 81 1.02 -3.51 -10.25
N LEU A 82 0.07 -4.02 -9.46
CA LEU A 82 0.28 -4.37 -8.05
C LEU A 82 1.43 -5.36 -7.88
N ALA A 83 1.45 -6.43 -8.69
CA ALA A 83 2.51 -7.42 -8.65
C ALA A 83 3.88 -6.81 -9.04
N ARG A 84 3.92 -5.93 -10.05
CA ARG A 84 5.15 -5.24 -10.46
C ARG A 84 5.70 -4.34 -9.36
N GLU A 85 4.84 -3.55 -8.74
CA GLU A 85 5.24 -2.64 -7.66
C GLU A 85 5.75 -3.44 -6.45
N HIS A 86 5.04 -4.50 -6.07
CA HIS A 86 5.48 -5.40 -5.00
C HIS A 86 6.84 -6.02 -5.31
N LEU A 87 7.03 -6.56 -6.51
CA LEU A 87 8.31 -7.14 -6.92
C LEU A 87 9.43 -6.10 -7.02
N ALA A 88 9.13 -4.85 -7.35
CA ALA A 88 10.12 -3.77 -7.37
C ALA A 88 10.55 -3.38 -5.96
N ALA A 89 9.59 -3.21 -5.05
CA ALA A 89 9.83 -2.83 -3.66
C ALA A 89 10.62 -3.90 -2.89
N TYR A 90 10.31 -5.18 -3.10
CA TYR A 90 10.84 -6.27 -2.28
C TYR A 90 11.89 -7.15 -2.98
N ARG A 91 12.36 -6.79 -4.18
CA ARG A 91 13.31 -7.63 -4.95
C ARG A 91 14.54 -8.04 -4.12
N GLY A 92 15.15 -7.08 -3.43
CA GLY A 92 16.36 -7.31 -2.64
C GLY A 92 16.10 -8.27 -1.48
N ASP A 93 15.02 -8.03 -0.74
CA ASP A 93 14.64 -8.82 0.42
C ASP A 93 14.29 -10.26 0.03
N ILE A 94 13.52 -10.43 -1.06
CA ILE A 94 13.17 -11.76 -1.60
C ILE A 94 14.44 -12.54 -1.97
N GLU A 95 15.42 -11.90 -2.61
CA GLU A 95 16.68 -12.55 -2.97
C GLU A 95 17.55 -12.88 -1.74
N GLN A 96 17.46 -12.07 -0.68
CA GLN A 96 18.13 -12.36 0.59
C GLN A 96 17.51 -13.57 1.28
N TRP A 97 16.18 -13.61 1.41
CA TRP A 97 15.46 -14.72 2.06
C TRP A 97 15.64 -16.04 1.31
N ARG A 98 15.82 -16.03 -0.02
CA ARG A 98 16.11 -17.24 -0.80
C ARG A 98 17.44 -17.91 -0.41
N LYS A 99 18.37 -17.19 0.21
CA LYS A 99 19.70 -17.72 0.61
C LYS A 99 19.70 -18.32 2.01
N ILE A 100 18.60 -18.18 2.74
CA ILE A 100 18.35 -18.80 4.06
C ILE A 100 17.76 -20.19 3.82
#